data_AF-A0A815ZRH5-F1
#
_entry.id   AF-A0A815ZRH5-F1
#
_cell.length_a   1.000
_cell.length_b   1.000
_cell.length_c   1.000
_cell.angle_alpha   90.00
_cell.angle_beta   90.00
_cell.angle_gamma   90.00
#
_symmetry.space_group_name_H-M   'P 1'
#
loop_
_entity.id
_entity.type
_entity.pdbx_description
1 polymer ?
#
loop_
_entity_poly.entity_id
_entity_poly.type
_entity_poly.pdbx_seq_one_letter_code
_entity_poly.pdbx_strand_id
1 'polypeptide(L)'
;MDSPNTQIPYATVLESVDVVSTNVLSEPNNKLLAAEITLQELLNEPYKFVPSHIRKYTDHLPQEKPMSTEEIAQILNTQPFIVSRLIRALSLAPVNEDGPRLNISVVQKLIRVFNSTIDVRCLLLFKMLDANNDQYVSRSELSSFYTSCLETIKYVETSRVPSVMEILLKRYHLNVNRRIRFDEFYSIVMNDEILLESLAIFTDFPTWISIEKPSPIRQNIIQRCCTSCCQHDYNDEERTRKITLDRLKNNIARVTTFVLYIMVNIALMLYVIIYRVTVSKANVFVVFARIGGMLLNFNCSLIIVVMLKRSIFLIRATPLHRFLPIDDHIDFHKFLGRFIGTLSILHTIAHAINFGISKDHSWPVYMFTTRPRIGWIGGFAPLSGIFLCIILLVMTICSMHWIRRGGHFQVFYWTHLLYMPFFVLLIFHATNFWKWVIGPLTILFLEKLYSLCTRYWANRGRTYLLSATIEQSNVEGLFKKYVSDLF
;
A
#
# COMPACT_ATOMS: atom_id res chain seq x y z
N MET A 1 16.74 46.50 -53.88
CA MET A 1 15.41 46.20 -54.46
C MET A 1 15.31 44.70 -54.74
N ASP A 2 14.92 43.80 -53.84
CA ASP A 2 15.01 43.70 -52.39
C ASP A 2 15.00 42.19 -52.06
N SER A 3 15.71 41.84 -50.99
CA SER A 3 16.23 40.51 -50.63
C SER A 3 15.20 39.51 -50.07
N PRO A 4 15.37 38.19 -50.29
CA PRO A 4 14.70 37.13 -49.53
C PRO A 4 15.61 36.39 -48.53
N ASN A 5 15.01 36.06 -47.37
CA ASN A 5 15.28 34.97 -46.42
C ASN A 5 16.69 34.33 -46.32
N THR A 6 17.30 34.41 -45.13
CA THR A 6 17.97 33.27 -44.49
C THR A 6 18.10 33.45 -42.97
N GLN A 7 17.87 32.35 -42.23
CA GLN A 7 18.07 32.21 -40.78
C GLN A 7 19.58 32.10 -40.41
N ILE A 8 19.86 31.92 -39.11
CA ILE A 8 21.13 31.67 -38.36
C ILE A 8 21.65 32.96 -37.64
N PRO A 9 22.40 32.91 -36.52
CA PRO A 9 22.02 32.62 -35.13
C PRO A 9 22.44 33.77 -34.15
N TYR A 10 21.89 33.85 -32.94
CA TYR A 10 22.46 34.70 -31.88
C TYR A 10 23.08 33.85 -30.78
N ALA A 11 24.37 33.58 -30.94
CA ALA A 11 25.30 33.35 -29.84
C ALA A 11 26.06 34.67 -29.60
N THR A 12 26.55 34.83 -28.36
CA THR A 12 27.49 35.87 -27.89
C THR A 12 26.87 37.22 -27.53
N VAL A 13 26.51 37.41 -26.25
CA VAL A 13 27.09 38.42 -25.33
C VAL A 13 26.71 37.98 -23.92
N LEU A 14 27.68 37.48 -23.15
CA LEU A 14 27.86 37.62 -21.69
C LEU A 14 29.07 36.74 -21.30
N GLU A 15 30.22 37.05 -21.91
CA GLU A 15 31.52 36.83 -21.26
C GLU A 15 31.77 38.03 -20.33
N SER A 16 32.57 37.79 -19.29
CA SER A 16 32.94 38.69 -18.19
C SER A 16 31.90 38.87 -17.09
N VAL A 17 31.81 37.91 -16.14
CA VAL A 17 32.23 38.08 -14.73
C VAL A 17 32.41 36.66 -14.13
N ASP A 18 33.42 35.94 -14.59
CA ASP A 18 34.01 34.82 -13.86
C ASP A 18 35.52 35.12 -13.86
N VAL A 19 36.07 35.34 -12.66
CA VAL A 19 37.46 35.17 -12.17
C VAL A 19 37.69 36.14 -10.98
N VAL A 20 36.80 36.18 -9.98
CA VAL A 20 37.14 36.59 -8.60
C VAL A 20 36.06 36.03 -7.67
N SER A 21 36.19 34.78 -7.20
CA SER A 21 35.63 34.31 -5.90
C SER A 21 35.64 32.78 -5.70
N THR A 22 36.14 31.97 -6.64
CA THR A 22 36.22 30.51 -6.46
C THR A 22 37.42 30.00 -5.66
N ASN A 23 38.30 30.89 -5.18
CA ASN A 23 39.51 30.52 -4.42
C ASN A 23 39.51 30.97 -2.93
N VAL A 24 38.37 31.29 -2.33
CA VAL A 24 38.29 31.72 -0.90
C VAL A 24 37.50 30.72 0.00
N LEU A 25 37.05 29.59 -0.54
CA LEU A 25 36.17 28.65 0.16
C LEU A 25 36.87 27.55 0.97
N SER A 26 38.19 27.64 1.18
CA SER A 26 38.98 26.61 1.88
C SER A 26 39.44 27.01 3.29
N GLU A 27 38.80 27.99 3.94
CA GLU A 27 39.06 28.29 5.36
C GLU A 27 37.91 27.83 6.28
N PRO A 28 38.21 27.16 7.41
CA PRO A 28 37.22 26.52 8.29
C PRO A 28 36.18 27.47 8.90
N ASN A 29 36.49 28.76 9.06
CA ASN A 29 35.54 29.76 9.56
C ASN A 29 34.45 30.16 8.53
N ASN A 30 34.67 29.90 7.23
CA ASN A 30 33.77 30.38 6.19
C ASN A 30 32.54 29.46 6.01
N LYS A 31 32.66 28.17 6.34
CA LYS A 31 31.55 27.20 6.23
C LYS A 31 30.47 27.39 7.28
N LEU A 32 30.85 27.71 8.52
CA LEU A 32 29.90 28.05 9.58
C LEU A 32 29.07 29.27 9.16
N LEU A 33 29.76 30.34 8.74
CA LEU A 33 29.12 31.57 8.30
C LEU A 33 28.19 31.34 7.11
N ALA A 34 28.62 30.56 6.11
CA ALA A 34 27.79 30.21 4.97
C ALA A 34 26.53 29.44 5.38
N ALA A 35 26.66 28.43 6.24
CA ALA A 35 25.51 27.66 6.74
C ALA A 35 24.55 28.53 7.58
N GLU A 36 25.07 29.48 8.36
CA GLU A 36 24.25 30.42 9.14
C GLU A 36 23.49 31.41 8.26
N ILE A 37 24.13 31.94 7.21
CA ILE A 37 23.49 32.82 6.23
C ILE A 37 22.35 32.05 5.53
N THR A 38 22.63 30.86 5.01
CA THR A 38 21.60 30.02 4.36
C THR A 38 20.47 29.67 5.32
N LEU A 39 20.76 29.35 6.58
CA LEU A 39 19.73 29.08 7.58
C LEU A 39 18.82 30.30 7.81
N GLN A 40 19.41 31.50 7.94
CA GLN A 40 18.64 32.73 8.13
C GLN A 40 17.79 33.08 6.91
N GLU A 41 18.31 32.87 5.70
CA GLU A 41 17.54 33.02 4.46
C GLU A 41 16.32 32.09 4.46
N LEU A 42 16.50 30.81 4.80
CA LEU A 42 15.41 29.84 4.86
C LEU A 42 14.36 30.19 5.92
N LEU A 43 14.77 30.76 7.06
CA LEU A 43 13.85 31.17 8.13
C LEU A 43 13.04 32.42 7.78
N ASN A 44 13.60 33.31 6.96
CA ASN A 44 13.00 34.59 6.56
C ASN A 44 12.26 34.53 5.21
N GLU A 45 12.45 33.46 4.43
CA GLU A 45 11.82 33.30 3.13
C GLU A 45 10.27 33.22 3.23
N PRO A 46 9.52 34.07 2.50
CA PRO A 46 8.07 34.12 2.58
C PRO A 46 7.40 32.81 2.13
N TYR A 47 6.25 32.49 2.72
CA TYR A 47 5.52 31.24 2.46
C TYR A 47 5.22 30.99 0.97
N LYS A 48 5.04 32.06 0.18
CA LYS A 48 4.77 31.98 -1.27
C LYS A 48 5.85 31.22 -2.05
N PHE A 49 7.09 31.19 -1.56
CA PHE A 49 8.22 30.53 -2.21
C PHE A 49 8.45 29.09 -1.74
N VAL A 50 7.70 28.62 -0.75
CA VAL A 50 7.76 27.22 -0.30
C VAL A 50 7.44 26.28 -1.48
N PRO A 51 8.23 25.25 -1.77
CA PRO A 51 7.91 24.28 -2.82
C PRO A 51 6.50 23.69 -2.67
N SER A 52 5.80 23.47 -3.79
CA SER A 52 4.41 22.97 -3.80
C SER A 52 4.22 21.63 -3.09
N HIS A 53 5.26 20.78 -3.07
CA HIS A 53 5.24 19.53 -2.34
C HIS A 53 5.21 19.72 -0.81
N ILE A 54 5.88 20.74 -0.27
CA ILE A 54 5.85 21.07 1.17
C ILE A 54 4.49 21.66 1.56
N ARG A 55 3.93 22.54 0.72
CA ARG A 55 2.62 23.19 0.98
C ARG A 55 1.49 22.19 1.19
N LYS A 56 1.48 21.10 0.42
CA LYS A 56 0.47 20.04 0.52
C LYS A 56 0.33 19.44 1.94
N TYR A 57 1.40 19.44 2.73
CA TYR A 57 1.38 18.89 4.09
C TYR A 57 0.91 19.90 5.13
N THR A 58 1.10 21.19 4.87
CA THR A 58 0.73 22.26 5.81
C THR A 58 -0.62 22.90 5.48
N ASP A 59 -1.07 22.87 4.22
CA ASP A 59 -2.33 23.50 3.80
C ASP A 59 -3.58 22.88 4.45
N HIS A 60 -3.49 21.64 4.92
CA HIS A 60 -4.58 20.93 5.60
C HIS A 60 -4.63 21.16 7.12
N LEU A 61 -3.60 21.79 7.69
CA LEU A 61 -3.51 22.01 9.13
C LEU A 61 -4.24 23.31 9.52
N PRO A 62 -4.79 23.40 10.74
CA PRO A 62 -5.50 24.59 11.20
C PRO A 62 -4.54 25.79 11.27
N GLN A 63 -4.85 26.88 10.58
CA GLN A 63 -3.96 28.05 10.48
C GLN A 63 -3.88 28.87 11.78
N GLU A 64 -4.91 28.81 12.63
CA GLU A 64 -5.07 29.68 13.82
C GLU A 64 -5.01 28.92 15.16
N LYS A 65 -4.88 27.59 15.15
CA LYS A 65 -4.83 26.79 16.39
C LYS A 65 -3.37 26.64 16.86
N PRO A 66 -3.02 27.03 18.10
CA PRO A 66 -1.71 26.74 18.66
C PRO A 66 -1.55 25.22 18.84
N MET A 67 -0.39 24.71 18.44
CA MET A 67 -0.08 23.28 18.41
C MET A 67 0.94 22.92 19.50
N SER A 68 0.76 21.78 20.16
CA SER A 68 1.72 21.29 21.17
C SER A 68 2.95 20.64 20.53
N THR A 69 4.03 20.46 21.31
CA THR A 69 5.24 19.75 20.86
C THR A 69 4.97 18.32 20.43
N GLU A 70 3.99 17.67 21.04
CA GLU A 70 3.56 16.29 20.73
C GLU A 70 2.80 16.24 19.41
N GLU A 71 1.91 17.19 19.17
CA GLU A 71 1.18 17.30 17.91
C GLU A 71 2.16 17.58 16.75
N ILE A 72 3.16 18.45 16.92
CA ILE A 72 4.19 18.70 15.90
C ILE A 72 5.07 17.46 15.70
N ALA A 73 5.45 16.78 16.78
CA ALA A 73 6.23 15.55 16.70
C ALA A 73 5.49 14.46 15.91
N GLN A 74 4.16 14.36 16.05
CA GLN A 74 3.34 13.46 15.25
C GLN A 74 3.34 13.86 13.76
N ILE A 75 3.21 15.16 13.45
CA ILE A 75 3.20 15.65 12.07
C ILE A 75 4.54 15.43 11.37
N LEU A 76 5.64 15.67 12.10
CA LEU A 76 7.01 15.47 11.59
C LEU A 76 7.47 14.02 11.72
N ASN A 77 6.66 13.14 12.31
CA ASN A 77 6.99 11.76 12.63
C ASN A 77 8.35 11.61 13.35
N THR A 78 8.56 12.45 14.36
CA THR A 78 9.79 12.50 15.16
C THR A 78 9.46 12.45 16.65
N GLN A 79 10.47 12.48 17.52
CA GLN A 79 10.28 12.49 18.96
C GLN A 79 9.98 13.91 19.47
N PRO A 80 9.06 14.10 20.45
CA PRO A 80 8.79 15.42 21.04
C PRO A 80 10.05 16.11 21.59
N PHE A 81 10.98 15.33 22.15
CA PHE A 81 12.29 15.82 22.59
C PHE A 81 13.08 16.52 21.46
N ILE A 82 13.13 15.91 20.27
CA ILE A 82 13.82 16.46 19.11
C ILE A 82 13.17 17.78 18.67
N VAL A 83 11.83 17.82 18.61
CA VAL A 83 11.08 19.06 18.29
C VAL A 83 11.40 20.17 19.29
N SER A 84 11.38 19.88 20.59
CA SER A 84 11.71 20.87 21.63
C SER A 84 13.13 21.42 21.50
N ARG A 85 14.11 20.57 21.16
CA ARG A 85 15.51 20.95 20.95
C ARG A 85 15.66 21.83 19.71
N LEU A 86 14.93 21.54 18.64
CA LEU A 86 14.95 22.32 17.39
C LEU A 86 14.39 23.73 17.57
N ILE A 87 13.25 23.84 18.27
CA ILE A 87 12.63 25.14 18.56
C ILE A 87 13.60 26.02 19.34
N ARG A 88 14.30 25.43 20.31
CA ARG A 88 15.33 26.12 21.10
C ARG A 88 16.54 26.50 20.24
N ALA A 89 17.08 25.56 19.48
CA ALA A 89 18.25 25.76 18.62
C ALA A 89 18.03 26.86 17.55
N LEU A 90 16.80 27.01 17.08
CA LEU A 90 16.42 27.99 16.07
C LEU A 90 15.79 29.27 16.68
N SER A 91 15.69 29.36 18.00
CA SER A 91 15.06 30.48 18.72
C SER A 91 13.67 30.85 18.19
N LEU A 92 12.88 29.84 17.78
CA LEU A 92 11.61 30.04 17.07
C LEU A 92 10.44 30.46 17.99
N ALA A 93 10.57 30.25 19.30
CA ALA A 93 9.59 30.68 20.29
C ALA A 93 10.25 30.85 21.68
N PRO A 94 9.81 31.83 22.50
CA PRO A 94 10.24 31.93 23.90
C PRO A 94 9.72 30.74 24.71
N VAL A 95 10.56 30.23 25.62
CA VAL A 95 10.20 29.15 26.54
C VAL A 95 9.34 29.73 27.67
N ASN A 96 8.01 29.66 27.53
CA ASN A 96 7.07 30.02 28.60
C ASN A 96 6.77 28.79 29.47
N GLU A 97 6.33 29.01 30.72
CA GLU A 97 6.04 27.93 31.70
C GLU A 97 4.97 26.91 31.24
N ASP A 98 4.08 27.31 30.32
CA ASP A 98 3.04 26.45 29.71
C ASP A 98 3.51 25.70 28.43
N GLY A 99 4.81 25.77 28.10
CA GLY A 99 5.37 25.27 26.84
C GLY A 99 5.19 26.24 25.67
N PRO A 100 5.96 26.08 24.58
CA PRO A 100 5.86 26.98 23.43
C PRO A 100 4.52 26.76 22.70
N ARG A 101 3.70 27.81 22.59
CA ARG A 101 2.51 27.79 21.71
C ARG A 101 2.96 28.07 20.29
N LEU A 102 3.00 27.03 19.46
CA LEU A 102 3.62 27.08 18.16
C LEU A 102 2.57 27.22 17.07
N ASN A 103 2.75 28.22 16.21
CA ASN A 103 1.93 28.42 15.03
C ASN A 103 2.40 27.50 13.90
N ILE A 104 1.53 27.27 12.93
CA ILE A 104 1.82 26.50 11.72
C ILE A 104 3.06 27.02 10.95
N SER A 105 3.35 28.32 11.08
CA SER A 105 4.55 28.95 10.51
C SER A 105 5.84 28.35 11.05
N VAL A 106 5.86 27.90 12.33
CA VAL A 106 7.01 27.20 12.91
C VAL A 106 7.19 25.83 12.25
N VAL A 107 6.09 25.08 12.06
CA VAL A 107 6.13 23.76 11.41
C VAL A 107 6.65 23.89 9.97
N GLN A 108 6.19 24.89 9.23
CA GLN A 108 6.68 25.19 7.88
C GLN A 108 8.18 25.51 7.86
N LYS A 109 8.66 26.34 8.80
CA LYS A 109 10.08 26.66 8.94
C LYS A 109 10.91 25.42 9.27
N LEU A 110 10.45 24.58 10.19
CA LEU A 110 11.13 23.32 10.53
C LEU A 110 11.24 22.40 9.32
N ILE A 111 10.14 22.17 8.59
CA ILE A 111 10.14 21.31 7.39
C ILE A 111 11.11 21.82 6.32
N ARG A 112 11.19 23.13 6.14
CA ARG A 112 12.12 23.76 5.20
C ARG A 112 13.57 23.55 5.63
N VAL A 113 13.88 23.79 6.90
CA VAL A 113 15.25 23.66 7.43
C VAL A 113 15.71 22.20 7.39
N PHE A 114 14.83 21.24 7.64
CA PHE A 114 15.18 19.82 7.53
C PHE A 114 15.43 19.34 6.10
N ASN A 115 14.77 19.91 5.10
CA ASN A 115 14.98 19.59 3.67
C ASN A 115 16.06 20.46 3.00
N SER A 116 16.94 21.06 3.79
CA SER A 116 18.00 21.95 3.30
C SER A 116 19.30 21.21 2.98
N THR A 117 20.35 21.97 2.66
CA THR A 117 21.67 21.42 2.36
C THR A 117 22.24 20.67 3.56
N ILE A 118 23.17 19.73 3.30
CA ILE A 118 23.83 18.97 4.36
C ILE A 118 24.55 19.89 5.37
N ASP A 119 25.02 21.06 4.91
CA ASP A 119 25.70 22.04 5.74
C ASP A 119 24.77 22.65 6.79
N VAL A 120 23.57 23.06 6.37
CA VAL A 120 22.54 23.59 7.27
C VAL A 120 22.04 22.50 8.22
N ARG A 121 21.91 21.27 7.75
CA ARG A 121 21.54 20.12 8.59
C ARG A 121 22.59 19.79 9.66
N CYS A 122 23.87 19.86 9.32
CA CYS A 122 24.96 19.69 10.29
C CYS A 122 24.97 20.82 11.31
N LEU A 123 24.75 22.06 10.86
CA LEU A 123 24.62 23.22 11.74
C LEU A 123 23.44 23.07 12.70
N LEU A 124 22.31 22.58 12.21
CA LEU A 124 21.12 22.33 13.03
C LEU A 124 21.40 21.30 14.13
N LEU A 125 22.01 20.16 13.76
CA LEU A 125 22.39 19.14 14.75
C LEU A 125 23.39 19.69 15.76
N PHE A 126 24.39 20.45 15.31
CA PHE A 126 25.35 21.10 16.19
C PHE A 126 24.66 22.01 17.21
N LYS A 127 23.74 22.88 16.77
CA LYS A 127 22.95 23.76 17.65
C LYS A 127 21.97 23.01 18.55
N MET A 128 21.55 21.80 18.19
CA MET A 128 20.73 20.94 19.06
C MET A 128 21.54 20.28 20.17
N LEU A 129 22.80 19.94 19.87
CA LEU A 129 23.77 19.35 20.79
C LEU A 129 24.30 20.40 21.77
N ASP A 130 24.67 21.58 21.30
CA ASP A 130 25.09 22.75 22.09
C ASP A 130 23.92 23.29 22.91
N ALA A 131 23.76 22.77 24.14
CA ALA A 131 22.60 23.06 24.97
C ALA A 131 22.73 24.37 25.73
N ASN A 132 23.97 24.78 26.02
CA ASN A 132 24.32 25.99 26.74
C ASN A 132 24.64 27.19 25.82
N ASN A 133 24.64 26.96 24.50
CA ASN A 133 24.94 27.95 23.47
C ASN A 133 26.35 28.56 23.63
N ASP A 134 27.31 27.73 24.06
CA ASP A 134 28.71 28.14 24.23
C ASP A 134 29.56 27.99 22.96
N GLN A 135 28.96 27.55 21.84
CA GLN A 135 29.59 27.26 20.55
C GLN A 135 30.52 26.05 20.56
N TYR A 136 30.42 25.20 21.58
CA TYR A 136 31.10 23.93 21.65
C TYR A 136 30.13 22.79 21.99
N VAL A 137 30.49 21.57 21.60
CA VAL A 137 29.82 20.36 22.06
C VAL A 137 30.72 19.63 23.03
N SER A 138 30.24 19.46 24.26
CA SER A 138 30.91 18.71 25.31
C SER A 138 30.49 17.22 25.34
N ARG A 139 31.30 16.39 26.00
CA ARG A 139 30.98 14.98 26.27
C ARG A 139 29.64 14.82 27.00
N SER A 140 29.36 15.68 27.98
CA SER A 140 28.11 15.65 28.76
C SER A 140 26.88 15.97 27.91
N GLU A 141 27.00 16.93 26.99
CA GLU A 141 25.89 17.34 26.13
C GLU A 141 25.57 16.30 25.07
N LEU A 142 26.60 15.76 24.41
CA LEU A 142 26.42 14.68 23.44
C LEU A 142 25.82 13.43 24.12
N SER A 143 26.34 13.09 25.30
CA SER A 143 25.83 11.98 26.12
C SER A 143 24.37 12.18 26.51
N SER A 144 24.02 13.37 27.01
CA SER A 144 22.65 13.71 27.38
C SER A 144 21.70 13.64 26.18
N PHE A 145 22.09 14.21 25.03
CA PHE A 145 21.26 14.23 23.83
C PHE A 145 20.93 12.82 23.31
N TYR A 146 21.95 11.99 23.09
CA TYR A 146 21.73 10.63 22.58
C TYR A 146 21.09 9.72 23.63
N THR A 147 21.32 9.93 24.93
CA THR A 147 20.64 9.17 25.99
C THR A 147 19.15 9.44 25.95
N SER A 148 18.73 10.71 25.92
CA SER A 148 17.31 11.06 25.79
C SER A 148 16.68 10.56 24.49
N CYS A 149 17.44 10.55 23.38
CA CYS A 149 16.99 9.99 22.12
C CYS A 149 16.78 8.47 22.20
N LEU A 150 17.74 7.74 22.77
CA LEU A 150 17.73 6.28 22.89
C LEU A 150 16.73 5.77 23.93
N GLU A 151 16.56 6.46 25.06
CA GLU A 151 15.57 6.13 26.10
C GLU A 151 14.13 6.22 25.58
N THR A 152 13.89 7.10 24.61
CA THR A 152 12.59 7.25 23.97
C THR A 152 12.31 6.11 22.96
N ILE A 153 13.35 5.39 22.52
CA ILE A 153 13.23 4.23 21.60
C ILE A 153 12.93 2.96 22.43
N LYS A 154 11.66 2.53 22.41
CA LYS A 154 11.15 1.38 23.20
C LYS A 154 11.88 0.04 23.03
N TYR A 155 12.70 -0.12 22.00
CA TYR A 155 13.39 -1.37 21.67
C TYR A 155 14.85 -1.44 22.16
N VAL A 156 15.40 -0.32 22.66
CA VAL A 156 16.76 -0.31 23.20
C VAL A 156 16.70 -0.70 24.67
N GLU A 157 17.32 -1.84 24.99
CA GLU A 157 17.50 -2.26 26.37
C GLU A 157 18.32 -1.19 27.11
N THR A 158 17.78 -0.61 28.19
CA THR A 158 18.41 0.51 28.92
C THR A 158 19.83 0.17 29.39
N SER A 159 20.12 -1.11 29.63
CA SER A 159 21.44 -1.62 29.98
C SER A 159 22.50 -1.45 28.88
N ARG A 160 22.10 -1.33 27.61
CA ARG A 160 23.01 -1.20 26.44
C ARG A 160 23.30 0.24 26.05
N VAL A 161 22.51 1.21 26.54
CA VAL A 161 22.67 2.64 26.23
C VAL A 161 24.09 3.15 26.58
N PRO A 162 24.70 2.79 27.73
CA PRO A 162 26.06 3.24 28.06
C PRO A 162 27.12 2.76 27.07
N SER A 163 27.04 1.51 26.61
CA SER A 163 27.99 0.94 25.66
C SER A 163 27.90 1.59 24.28
N VAL A 164 26.68 1.87 23.80
CA VAL A 164 26.47 2.62 22.56
C VAL A 164 27.02 4.04 22.68
N MET A 165 26.82 4.66 23.84
CA MET A 165 27.33 5.99 24.11
C MET A 165 28.85 6.07 24.08
N GLU A 166 29.55 5.09 24.66
CA GLU A 166 31.01 5.04 24.60
C GLU A 166 31.54 4.94 23.17
N ILE A 167 30.88 4.16 22.31
CA ILE A 167 31.23 4.04 20.88
C ILE A 167 31.04 5.39 20.18
N LEU A 168 29.91 6.07 20.40
CA LEU A 168 29.63 7.38 19.82
C LEU A 168 30.66 8.42 20.30
N LEU A 169 30.94 8.49 21.60
CA LEU A 169 31.92 9.41 22.17
C LEU A 169 33.34 9.18 21.63
N LYS A 170 33.73 7.92 21.42
CA LYS A 170 35.01 7.58 20.81
C LYS A 170 35.09 8.04 19.35
N ARG A 171 33.98 7.95 18.61
CA ARG A 171 33.87 8.34 17.20
C ARG A 171 33.88 9.86 17.02
N TYR A 172 33.27 10.61 17.94
CA TYR A 172 33.44 12.07 18.03
C TYR A 172 34.78 12.50 18.66
N HIS A 173 35.65 11.54 19.01
CA HIS A 173 36.92 11.79 19.66
C HIS A 173 36.81 12.64 20.95
N LEU A 174 35.70 12.51 21.70
CA LEU A 174 35.39 13.28 22.91
C LEU A 174 35.90 12.61 24.19
N ASN A 175 37.07 13.06 24.65
CA ASN A 175 37.65 12.69 25.96
C ASN A 175 37.12 13.59 27.09
N VAL A 176 37.42 13.26 28.36
CA VAL A 176 36.81 13.85 29.58
C VAL A 176 36.76 15.38 29.60
N ASN A 177 37.76 16.07 29.02
CA ASN A 177 37.84 17.54 28.97
C ASN A 177 37.87 18.13 27.55
N ARG A 178 37.63 17.31 26.52
CA ARG A 178 37.68 17.79 25.14
C ARG A 178 36.31 18.33 24.74
N ARG A 179 36.32 19.48 24.07
CA ARG A 179 35.15 20.09 23.45
C ARG A 179 35.42 20.29 21.97
N ILE A 180 34.41 20.05 21.14
CA ILE A 180 34.52 20.19 19.68
C ILE A 180 33.77 21.43 19.23
N ARG A 181 34.38 22.20 18.33
CA ARG A 181 33.75 23.33 17.63
C ARG A 181 33.05 22.85 16.36
N PHE A 182 32.28 23.72 15.72
CA PHE A 182 31.54 23.38 14.51
C PHE A 182 32.43 22.88 13.35
N ASP A 183 33.59 23.52 13.13
CA ASP A 183 34.57 23.12 12.11
C ASP A 183 35.03 21.67 12.30
N GLU A 184 35.38 21.33 13.54
CA GLU A 184 35.79 19.99 13.90
C GLU A 184 34.62 18.99 13.81
N PHE A 185 33.46 19.33 14.37
CA PHE A 185 32.24 18.52 14.31
C PHE A 185 31.85 18.19 12.87
N TYR A 186 31.83 19.20 12.00
CA TYR A 186 31.51 19.05 10.59
C TYR A 186 32.50 18.12 9.90
N SER A 187 33.80 18.25 10.17
CA SER A 187 34.81 17.37 9.59
C SER A 187 34.65 15.91 10.04
N ILE A 188 34.34 15.67 11.31
CA ILE A 188 34.13 14.32 11.86
C ILE A 188 32.92 13.66 11.18
N VAL A 189 31.81 14.39 11.11
CA VAL A 189 30.55 13.92 10.51
C VAL A 189 30.72 13.59 9.02
N MET A 190 31.38 14.45 8.26
CA MET A 190 31.53 14.27 6.82
C MET A 190 32.49 13.13 6.45
N ASN A 191 33.42 12.80 7.36
CA ASN A 191 34.39 11.74 7.16
C ASN A 191 33.93 10.36 7.70
N ASP A 192 32.85 10.30 8.48
CA ASP A 192 32.32 9.05 9.05
C ASP A 192 30.94 8.73 8.45
N GLU A 193 30.89 7.74 7.55
CA GLU A 193 29.66 7.31 6.85
C GLU A 193 28.51 6.98 7.81
N ILE A 194 28.82 6.44 9.00
CA ILE A 194 27.79 6.03 9.98
C ILE A 194 27.23 7.25 10.69
N LEU A 195 28.05 8.26 10.99
CA LEU A 195 27.54 9.52 11.54
C LEU A 195 26.73 10.30 10.51
N LEU A 196 27.17 10.28 9.25
CA LEU A 196 26.44 10.89 8.15
C LEU A 196 25.08 10.21 7.93
N GLU A 197 25.02 8.88 7.98
CA GLU A 197 23.78 8.11 7.94
C GLU A 197 22.91 8.38 9.18
N SER A 198 23.51 8.56 10.37
CA SER A 198 22.75 8.94 11.57
C SER A 198 22.12 10.33 11.44
N LEU A 199 22.82 11.29 10.82
CA LEU A 199 22.29 12.60 10.46
C LEU A 199 21.18 12.50 9.43
N ALA A 200 21.33 11.60 8.46
CA ALA A 200 20.26 11.24 7.55
C ALA A 200 19.06 10.70 8.35
N ILE A 201 19.21 9.80 9.32
CA ILE A 201 18.08 9.33 10.14
C ILE A 201 17.38 10.45 10.94
N PHE A 202 18.10 11.51 11.34
CA PHE A 202 17.50 12.69 11.99
C PHE A 202 16.85 13.69 11.02
N THR A 203 17.22 13.68 9.74
CA THR A 203 16.89 14.74 8.77
C THR A 203 16.18 14.25 7.50
N ASP A 204 16.42 13.00 7.14
CA ASP A 204 15.45 12.14 6.49
C ASP A 204 14.23 12.11 7.41
N PHE A 205 13.35 13.08 7.17
CA PHE A 205 11.96 12.74 6.99
C PHE A 205 11.92 11.34 6.42
N PRO A 206 11.15 10.41 7.03
CA PRO A 206 11.16 9.07 6.51
C PRO A 206 10.92 9.16 5.01
N THR A 207 11.49 8.25 4.26
CA THR A 207 11.16 8.03 2.87
C THR A 207 9.70 7.55 2.76
N TRP A 208 8.73 8.35 3.20
CA TRP A 208 7.31 8.38 2.82
C TRP A 208 7.11 9.23 1.56
N ILE A 209 8.20 9.50 0.83
CA ILE A 209 8.20 9.42 -0.66
C ILE A 209 8.20 7.93 -1.08
N SER A 210 7.43 7.09 -0.38
CA SER A 210 6.60 6.14 -1.10
C SER A 210 5.46 6.96 -1.67
N ILE A 211 5.37 7.01 -2.99
CA ILE A 211 4.21 7.50 -3.71
C ILE A 211 3.03 6.59 -3.33
N GLU A 212 2.43 6.78 -2.16
CA GLU A 212 1.04 6.39 -1.96
C GLU A 212 0.22 7.35 -2.81
N LYS A 213 -0.33 6.80 -3.89
CA LYS A 213 -1.31 7.45 -4.73
C LYS A 213 -2.35 8.09 -3.80
N PRO A 214 -2.68 9.39 -3.95
CA PRO A 214 -3.82 9.92 -3.25
C PRO A 214 -5.03 9.03 -3.60
N SER A 215 -5.69 8.50 -2.57
CA SER A 215 -7.06 8.04 -2.70
C SER A 215 -7.85 9.19 -3.34
N PRO A 216 -8.77 8.91 -4.28
CA PRO A 216 -9.52 9.99 -4.91
C PRO A 216 -10.43 10.61 -3.86
N ILE A 217 -9.96 11.71 -3.26
CA ILE A 217 -10.82 12.67 -2.56
C ILE A 217 -11.81 13.14 -3.62
N ARG A 218 -13.09 12.91 -3.30
CA ARG A 218 -14.25 13.31 -4.07
C ARG A 218 -14.25 14.84 -4.20
N GLN A 219 -13.51 15.37 -5.18
CA GLN A 219 -13.49 16.80 -5.46
C GLN A 219 -14.72 17.17 -6.26
N ASN A 220 -15.43 18.17 -5.74
CA ASN A 220 -16.73 18.64 -6.15
C ASN A 220 -16.80 18.98 -7.65
N ILE A 221 -17.91 18.57 -8.26
CA ILE A 221 -18.23 18.66 -9.70
C ILE A 221 -18.38 20.11 -10.22
N ILE A 222 -18.25 21.14 -9.39
CA ILE A 222 -18.69 22.50 -9.74
C ILE A 222 -17.55 23.40 -10.25
N GLN A 223 -16.28 23.06 -10.06
CA GLN A 223 -15.16 23.97 -10.37
C GLN A 223 -14.35 23.60 -11.62
N ARG A 224 -14.99 22.97 -12.62
CA ARG A 224 -14.38 22.66 -13.93
C ARG A 224 -14.95 23.46 -15.10
N CYS A 225 -15.91 24.36 -14.87
CA CYS A 225 -16.63 25.00 -15.97
C CYS A 225 -15.95 26.25 -16.57
N CYS A 226 -14.84 26.75 -16.03
CA CYS A 226 -14.31 28.06 -16.45
C CYS A 226 -12.83 28.10 -16.89
N THR A 227 -12.20 26.98 -17.23
CA THR A 227 -10.82 27.02 -17.78
C THR A 227 -10.52 25.91 -18.78
N SER A 228 -11.53 25.46 -19.52
CA SER A 228 -11.45 24.32 -20.43
C SER A 228 -11.16 24.68 -21.90
N CYS A 229 -10.84 25.93 -22.25
CA CYS A 229 -10.80 26.30 -23.67
C CYS A 229 -9.41 26.48 -24.29
N CYS A 230 -8.30 26.56 -23.54
CA CYS A 230 -7.00 26.83 -24.15
C CYS A 230 -5.84 26.17 -23.39
N GLN A 231 -5.62 24.86 -23.56
CA GLN A 231 -4.30 24.18 -23.61
C GLN A 231 -4.55 22.67 -23.71
N HIS A 232 -4.55 22.12 -24.92
CA HIS A 232 -4.50 20.67 -25.11
C HIS A 232 -3.02 20.26 -25.03
N ASP A 233 -2.58 19.88 -23.83
CA ASP A 233 -1.20 19.53 -23.54
C ASP A 233 -0.85 18.11 -24.03
N TYR A 234 0.02 18.03 -25.05
CA TYR A 234 0.67 16.80 -25.52
C TYR A 234 1.40 16.03 -24.38
N ASN A 235 1.77 16.74 -23.30
CA ASN A 235 2.49 16.20 -22.15
C ASN A 235 1.63 15.32 -21.21
N ASP A 236 0.30 15.44 -21.21
CA ASP A 236 -0.55 14.65 -20.30
C ASP A 236 -0.76 13.22 -20.84
N GLU A 237 -0.80 13.05 -22.16
CA GLU A 237 -0.91 11.74 -22.81
C GLU A 237 0.39 10.92 -22.67
N GLU A 238 1.54 11.57 -22.76
CA GLU A 238 2.83 10.92 -22.54
C GLU A 238 3.06 10.53 -21.06
N ARG A 239 2.66 11.40 -20.13
CA ARG A 239 2.72 11.14 -18.68
C ARG A 239 1.79 10.01 -18.27
N THR A 240 0.55 10.00 -18.76
CA THR A 240 -0.41 8.92 -18.50
C THR A 240 0.04 7.60 -19.12
N ARG A 241 0.62 7.63 -20.33
CA ARG A 241 1.22 6.44 -20.96
C ARG A 241 2.39 5.88 -20.13
N LYS A 242 3.30 6.74 -19.67
CA LYS A 242 4.45 6.33 -18.85
C LYS A 242 4.01 5.70 -17.52
N ILE A 243 3.06 6.34 -16.81
CA ILE A 243 2.47 5.80 -15.58
C ILE A 243 1.77 4.45 -15.83
N THR A 244 1.15 4.27 -16.99
CA THR A 244 0.46 3.01 -17.36
C THR A 244 1.47 1.90 -17.68
N LEU A 245 2.55 2.21 -18.39
CA LEU A 245 3.63 1.26 -18.69
C LEU A 245 4.38 0.82 -17.43
N ASP A 246 4.69 1.75 -16.52
CA ASP A 246 5.34 1.43 -15.27
C ASP A 246 4.43 0.56 -14.37
N ARG A 247 3.12 0.82 -14.37
CA ARG A 247 2.13 -0.05 -13.71
C ARG A 247 2.05 -1.43 -14.32
N LEU A 248 2.12 -1.54 -15.65
CA LEU A 248 2.08 -2.81 -16.36
C LEU A 248 3.34 -3.63 -16.06
N LYS A 249 4.52 -3.01 -16.12
CA LYS A 249 5.79 -3.65 -15.76
C LYS A 249 5.78 -4.16 -14.32
N ASN A 250 5.33 -3.34 -13.38
CA ASN A 250 5.27 -3.71 -11.97
C ASN A 250 4.20 -4.76 -11.63
N ASN A 251 3.25 -5.03 -12.53
CA ASN A 251 2.17 -6.00 -12.32
C ASN A 251 2.08 -7.04 -13.43
N ILE A 252 3.19 -7.35 -14.10
CA ILE A 252 3.18 -8.22 -15.29
C ILE A 252 2.58 -9.60 -14.98
N ALA A 253 2.92 -10.21 -13.83
CA ALA A 253 2.35 -11.49 -13.40
C ALA A 253 0.81 -11.44 -13.27
N ARG A 254 0.27 -10.35 -12.70
CA ARG A 254 -1.19 -10.15 -12.61
C ARG A 254 -1.81 -10.05 -13.99
N VAL A 255 -1.23 -9.23 -14.87
CA VAL A 255 -1.77 -9.02 -16.22
C VAL A 255 -1.69 -10.31 -17.03
N THR A 256 -0.56 -11.01 -17.03
CA THR A 256 -0.40 -12.30 -17.72
C THR A 256 -1.44 -13.32 -17.24
N THR A 257 -1.67 -13.41 -15.93
CA THR A 257 -2.68 -14.33 -15.38
C THR A 257 -4.09 -13.95 -15.80
N PHE A 258 -4.45 -12.66 -15.77
CA PHE A 258 -5.76 -12.19 -16.22
C PHE A 258 -5.98 -12.39 -17.72
N VAL A 259 -4.95 -12.14 -18.54
CA VAL A 259 -5.01 -12.39 -19.99
C VAL A 259 -5.22 -13.88 -20.27
N LEU A 260 -4.45 -14.76 -19.62
CA LEU A 260 -4.61 -16.20 -19.75
C LEU A 260 -6.02 -16.65 -19.31
N TYR A 261 -6.51 -16.13 -18.20
CA TYR A 261 -7.86 -16.40 -17.70
C TYR A 261 -8.93 -15.97 -18.71
N ILE A 262 -8.83 -14.77 -19.29
CA ILE A 262 -9.76 -14.27 -20.31
C ILE A 262 -9.70 -15.16 -21.56
N MET A 263 -8.49 -15.51 -22.02
CA MET A 263 -8.29 -16.39 -23.18
C MET A 263 -8.99 -17.74 -22.99
N VAL A 264 -8.86 -18.37 -21.82
CA VAL A 264 -9.52 -19.64 -21.52
C VAL A 264 -11.05 -19.49 -21.52
N ASN A 265 -11.60 -18.44 -20.91
CA ASN A 265 -13.05 -18.21 -20.92
C ASN A 265 -13.58 -17.96 -22.34
N ILE A 266 -12.86 -17.17 -23.16
CA ILE A 266 -13.23 -16.93 -24.56
C ILE A 266 -13.17 -18.23 -25.37
N ALA A 267 -12.11 -19.03 -25.21
CA ALA A 267 -11.98 -20.31 -25.91
C ALA A 267 -13.15 -21.27 -25.58
N LEU A 268 -13.52 -21.36 -24.30
CA LEU A 268 -14.67 -22.17 -23.86
C LEU A 268 -16.00 -21.64 -24.42
N MET A 269 -16.17 -20.32 -24.45
CA MET A 269 -17.34 -19.68 -25.04
C MET A 269 -17.45 -19.97 -26.55
N LEU A 270 -16.37 -19.79 -27.30
CA LEU A 270 -16.31 -20.07 -28.73
C LEU A 270 -16.58 -21.55 -29.03
N TYR A 271 -16.01 -22.46 -28.25
CA TYR A 271 -16.29 -23.89 -28.34
C TYR A 271 -17.79 -24.19 -28.23
N VAL A 272 -18.48 -23.59 -27.26
CA VAL A 272 -19.93 -23.78 -27.10
C VAL A 272 -20.72 -23.17 -28.24
N ILE A 273 -20.36 -21.96 -28.69
CA ILE A 273 -21.03 -21.29 -29.80
C ILE A 273 -20.94 -22.15 -31.06
N ILE A 274 -19.73 -22.56 -31.44
CA ILE A 274 -19.51 -23.39 -32.63
C ILE A 274 -20.32 -24.67 -32.51
N TYR A 275 -20.16 -25.44 -31.43
CA TYR A 275 -20.86 -26.71 -31.26
C TYR A 275 -22.39 -26.58 -31.28
N ARG A 276 -22.95 -25.54 -30.64
CA ARG A 276 -24.41 -25.40 -30.51
C ARG A 276 -25.07 -24.78 -31.74
N VAL A 277 -24.38 -23.88 -32.43
CA VAL A 277 -24.90 -23.25 -33.65
C VAL A 277 -24.73 -24.17 -34.85
N THR A 278 -23.55 -24.78 -35.06
CA THR A 278 -23.27 -25.56 -36.27
C THR A 278 -23.77 -27.00 -36.18
N VAL A 279 -23.52 -27.68 -35.05
CA VAL A 279 -23.86 -29.11 -34.89
C VAL A 279 -25.28 -29.28 -34.38
N SER A 280 -25.64 -28.61 -33.27
CA SER A 280 -26.95 -28.80 -32.64
C SER A 280 -28.08 -27.95 -33.25
N LYS A 281 -27.75 -26.96 -34.10
CA LYS A 281 -28.69 -25.96 -34.66
C LYS A 281 -29.66 -25.39 -33.60
N ALA A 282 -29.12 -25.10 -32.41
CA ALA A 282 -29.90 -24.65 -31.28
C ALA A 282 -30.35 -23.19 -31.42
N ASN A 283 -31.46 -22.83 -30.77
CA ASN A 283 -31.89 -21.44 -30.70
C ASN A 283 -30.88 -20.57 -29.91
N VAL A 284 -30.93 -19.26 -30.14
CA VAL A 284 -29.99 -18.30 -29.55
C VAL A 284 -30.00 -18.34 -28.01
N PHE A 285 -31.17 -18.50 -27.39
CA PHE A 285 -31.30 -18.54 -25.93
C PHE A 285 -30.69 -19.80 -25.30
N VAL A 286 -30.81 -20.98 -25.94
CA VAL A 286 -30.10 -22.19 -25.53
C VAL A 286 -28.60 -21.99 -25.68
N VAL A 287 -28.12 -21.34 -26.75
CA VAL A 287 -26.68 -21.04 -26.91
C VAL A 287 -26.19 -20.20 -25.72
N PHE A 288 -26.86 -19.11 -25.37
CA PHE A 288 -26.50 -18.29 -24.21
C PHE A 288 -26.55 -19.06 -22.88
N ALA A 289 -27.59 -19.87 -22.67
CA ALA A 289 -27.71 -20.70 -21.47
C ALA A 289 -26.54 -21.70 -21.36
N ARG A 290 -26.14 -22.31 -22.48
CA ARG A 290 -25.02 -23.26 -22.53
C ARG A 290 -23.65 -22.58 -22.38
N ILE A 291 -23.47 -21.37 -22.91
CA ILE A 291 -22.27 -20.57 -22.67
C ILE A 291 -22.15 -20.29 -21.17
N GLY A 292 -23.21 -19.77 -20.55
CA GLY A 292 -23.24 -19.50 -19.11
C GLY A 292 -22.90 -20.73 -18.28
N GLY A 293 -23.49 -21.89 -18.61
CA GLY A 293 -23.19 -23.16 -17.92
C GLY A 293 -21.74 -23.62 -18.08
N MET A 294 -21.13 -23.47 -19.26
CA MET A 294 -19.74 -23.85 -19.50
C MET A 294 -18.76 -22.94 -18.73
N LEU A 295 -19.01 -21.62 -18.75
CA LEU A 295 -18.20 -20.67 -17.99
C LEU A 295 -18.37 -20.89 -16.49
N LEU A 296 -19.59 -21.18 -16.00
CA LEU A 296 -19.82 -21.53 -14.60
C LEU A 296 -19.09 -22.81 -14.20
N ASN A 297 -19.08 -23.86 -15.02
CA ASN A 297 -18.34 -25.08 -14.73
C ASN A 297 -16.85 -24.80 -14.49
N PHE A 298 -16.22 -24.05 -15.39
CA PHE A 298 -14.81 -23.67 -15.26
C PHE A 298 -14.56 -22.81 -14.02
N ASN A 299 -15.34 -21.74 -13.84
CA ASN A 299 -15.11 -20.77 -12.77
C ASN A 299 -15.41 -21.34 -11.37
N CYS A 300 -16.47 -22.14 -11.22
CA CYS A 300 -16.78 -22.85 -9.97
C CYS A 300 -15.74 -23.93 -9.64
N SER A 301 -15.08 -24.51 -10.64
CA SER A 301 -13.94 -25.40 -10.42
C SER A 301 -12.69 -24.61 -9.99
N LEU A 302 -12.40 -23.52 -10.70
CA LEU A 302 -11.23 -22.68 -10.47
C LEU A 302 -11.26 -22.05 -9.07
N ILE A 303 -12.42 -21.57 -8.59
CA ILE A 303 -12.53 -20.91 -7.28
C ILE A 303 -12.09 -21.79 -6.10
N ILE A 304 -12.19 -23.13 -6.23
CA ILE A 304 -11.64 -24.09 -5.27
C ILE A 304 -10.11 -24.05 -5.32
N VAL A 305 -9.53 -24.13 -6.52
CA VAL A 305 -8.08 -24.14 -6.75
C VAL A 305 -7.42 -22.91 -6.13
N VAL A 306 -8.05 -21.72 -6.28
CA VAL A 306 -7.52 -20.46 -5.73
C VAL A 306 -7.57 -20.42 -4.19
N MET A 307 -8.27 -21.35 -3.54
CA MET A 307 -8.37 -21.43 -2.08
C MET A 307 -7.66 -22.65 -1.47
N LEU A 308 -6.87 -23.37 -2.27
CA LEU A 308 -5.96 -24.43 -1.83
C LEU A 308 -4.70 -23.83 -1.17
N LYS A 309 -4.86 -23.28 0.03
CA LYS A 309 -3.82 -22.47 0.71
C LYS A 309 -2.49 -23.20 0.86
N ARG A 310 -2.50 -24.52 1.05
CA ARG A 310 -1.27 -25.28 1.24
C ARG A 310 -0.56 -25.52 -0.10
N SER A 311 -1.29 -25.85 -1.15
CA SER A 311 -0.78 -25.98 -2.51
C SER A 311 -0.23 -24.65 -3.02
N ILE A 312 -0.95 -23.54 -2.78
CA ILE A 312 -0.50 -22.17 -3.07
C ILE A 312 0.82 -21.87 -2.37
N PHE A 313 0.95 -22.24 -1.08
CA PHE A 313 2.21 -22.10 -0.35
C PHE A 313 3.34 -22.94 -0.97
N LEU A 314 3.08 -24.19 -1.38
CA LEU A 314 4.08 -25.03 -2.05
C LEU A 314 4.50 -24.45 -3.40
N ILE A 315 3.55 -23.94 -4.20
CA ILE A 315 3.85 -23.31 -5.50
C ILE A 315 4.66 -22.02 -5.29
N ARG A 316 4.46 -21.28 -4.19
CA ARG A 316 5.27 -20.09 -3.87
C ARG A 316 6.77 -20.41 -3.78
N ALA A 317 7.13 -21.62 -3.34
CA ALA A 317 8.53 -22.05 -3.26
C ALA A 317 9.15 -22.41 -4.63
N THR A 318 8.34 -22.47 -5.70
CA THR A 318 8.79 -22.80 -7.07
C THR A 318 9.02 -21.53 -7.89
N PRO A 319 9.78 -21.57 -9.01
CA PRO A 319 9.97 -20.40 -9.88
C PRO A 319 8.68 -19.90 -10.55
N LEU A 320 7.58 -20.65 -10.44
CA LEU A 320 6.28 -20.28 -11.02
C LEU A 320 5.68 -18.99 -10.41
N HIS A 321 6.10 -18.60 -9.19
CA HIS A 321 5.68 -17.34 -8.56
C HIS A 321 6.03 -16.08 -9.37
N ARG A 322 7.00 -16.16 -10.29
CA ARG A 322 7.36 -15.04 -11.18
C ARG A 322 6.28 -14.76 -12.23
N PHE A 323 5.51 -15.78 -12.60
CA PHE A 323 4.48 -15.68 -13.64
C PHE A 323 3.06 -15.62 -13.09
N LEU A 324 2.84 -16.18 -11.89
CA LEU A 324 1.54 -16.20 -11.21
C LEU A 324 1.58 -15.32 -9.95
N PRO A 325 0.59 -14.43 -9.74
CA PRO A 325 0.46 -13.62 -8.53
C PRO A 325 -0.12 -14.46 -7.38
N ILE A 326 0.68 -15.40 -6.87
CA ILE A 326 0.27 -16.38 -5.85
C ILE A 326 -0.20 -15.69 -4.56
N ASP A 327 0.39 -14.54 -4.23
CA ASP A 327 0.06 -13.79 -3.01
C ASP A 327 -1.32 -13.12 -3.07
N ASP A 328 -1.82 -12.82 -4.26
CA ASP A 328 -3.13 -12.18 -4.48
C ASP A 328 -4.27 -13.18 -4.71
N HIS A 329 -4.05 -14.47 -4.42
CA HIS A 329 -5.05 -15.53 -4.60
C HIS A 329 -6.41 -15.20 -3.94
N ILE A 330 -6.41 -14.52 -2.78
CA ILE A 330 -7.64 -14.10 -2.10
C ILE A 330 -8.39 -13.02 -2.91
N ASP A 331 -7.67 -12.07 -3.49
CA ASP A 331 -8.30 -11.02 -4.31
C ASP A 331 -8.81 -11.60 -5.63
N PHE A 332 -8.09 -12.57 -6.21
CA PHE A 332 -8.56 -13.32 -7.36
C PHE A 332 -9.81 -14.16 -7.03
N HIS A 333 -9.89 -14.78 -5.86
CA HIS A 333 -11.11 -15.45 -5.40
C HIS A 333 -12.30 -14.50 -5.26
N LYS A 334 -12.12 -13.28 -4.73
CA LYS A 334 -13.20 -12.27 -4.66
C LYS A 334 -13.65 -11.82 -6.05
N PHE A 335 -12.72 -11.74 -7.01
CA PHE A 335 -13.04 -11.49 -8.40
C PHE A 335 -13.87 -12.64 -8.99
N LEU A 336 -13.40 -13.89 -8.85
CA LEU A 336 -14.12 -15.09 -9.32
C LEU A 336 -15.50 -15.22 -8.70
N GLY A 337 -15.66 -14.99 -7.39
CA GLY A 337 -16.96 -15.05 -6.71
C GLY A 337 -17.97 -14.07 -7.29
N ARG A 338 -17.56 -12.81 -7.54
CA ARG A 338 -18.41 -11.81 -8.21
C ARG A 338 -18.74 -12.23 -9.64
N PHE A 339 -17.76 -12.74 -10.38
CA PHE A 339 -17.95 -13.17 -11.76
C PHE A 339 -18.89 -14.39 -11.86
N ILE A 340 -18.76 -15.38 -10.96
CA ILE A 340 -19.69 -16.52 -10.84
C ILE A 340 -21.11 -16.02 -10.56
N GLY A 341 -21.28 -15.06 -9.64
CA GLY A 341 -22.58 -14.44 -9.37
C GLY A 341 -23.19 -13.75 -10.60
N THR A 342 -22.39 -13.02 -11.38
CA THR A 342 -22.86 -12.41 -12.64
C THR A 342 -23.22 -13.47 -13.68
N LEU A 343 -22.37 -14.49 -13.86
CA LEU A 343 -22.62 -15.59 -14.80
C LEU A 343 -23.86 -16.41 -14.40
N SER A 344 -24.11 -16.63 -13.11
CA SER A 344 -25.30 -17.33 -12.64
C SER A 344 -26.58 -16.57 -12.95
N ILE A 345 -26.56 -15.24 -12.83
CA ILE A 345 -27.71 -14.38 -13.20
C ILE A 345 -27.95 -14.49 -14.71
N LEU A 346 -26.92 -14.30 -15.53
CA LEU A 346 -27.05 -14.40 -16.99
C LEU A 346 -27.52 -15.79 -17.45
N HIS A 347 -26.97 -16.85 -16.85
CA HIS A 347 -27.37 -18.23 -17.11
C HIS A 347 -28.85 -18.49 -16.76
N THR A 348 -29.30 -17.98 -15.61
CA THR A 348 -30.68 -18.12 -15.14
C THR A 348 -31.66 -17.36 -16.04
N ILE A 349 -31.32 -16.12 -16.42
CA ILE A 349 -32.13 -15.31 -17.35
C ILE A 349 -32.26 -16.01 -18.70
N ALA A 350 -31.16 -16.54 -19.24
CA ALA A 350 -31.17 -17.26 -20.52
C ALA A 350 -32.07 -18.51 -20.46
N HIS A 351 -32.03 -19.27 -19.36
CA HIS A 351 -32.95 -20.39 -19.13
C HIS A 351 -34.40 -19.93 -19.00
N ALA A 352 -34.68 -18.89 -18.23
CA ALA A 352 -36.04 -18.37 -18.02
C ALA A 352 -36.67 -17.88 -19.34
N ILE A 353 -35.92 -17.17 -20.18
CA ILE A 353 -36.38 -16.73 -21.50
C ILE A 353 -36.60 -17.93 -22.41
N ASN A 354 -35.66 -18.89 -22.43
CA ASN A 354 -35.82 -20.10 -23.25
C ASN A 354 -37.07 -20.91 -22.87
N PHE A 355 -37.35 -21.04 -21.57
CA PHE A 355 -38.55 -21.72 -21.08
C PHE A 355 -39.83 -20.95 -21.39
N GLY A 356 -39.78 -19.61 -21.45
CA GLY A 356 -40.94 -18.77 -21.80
C GLY A 356 -41.33 -18.87 -23.27
N ILE A 357 -40.36 -19.16 -24.15
CA ILE A 357 -40.57 -19.31 -25.59
C ILE A 357 -40.88 -20.77 -25.97
N SER A 358 -40.60 -21.73 -25.07
CA SER A 358 -40.86 -23.15 -25.29
C SER A 358 -42.36 -23.43 -25.35
N LYS A 359 -42.81 -24.22 -26.34
CA LYS A 359 -44.25 -24.49 -26.56
C LYS A 359 -44.78 -25.70 -25.80
N ASP A 360 -43.91 -26.58 -25.29
CA ASP A 360 -44.32 -27.88 -24.76
C ASP A 360 -44.99 -27.79 -23.39
N HIS A 361 -44.58 -26.83 -22.56
CA HIS A 361 -45.12 -26.62 -21.21
C HIS A 361 -45.15 -25.13 -20.89
N SER A 362 -46.03 -24.73 -19.97
CA SER A 362 -46.06 -23.36 -19.47
C SER A 362 -44.80 -23.03 -18.65
N TRP A 363 -44.43 -21.75 -18.64
CA TRP A 363 -43.23 -21.28 -17.93
C TRP A 363 -43.13 -21.72 -16.45
N PRO A 364 -44.20 -21.67 -15.63
CA PRO A 364 -44.12 -22.12 -14.23
C PRO A 364 -43.84 -23.62 -14.11
N VAL A 365 -44.33 -24.44 -15.06
CA VAL A 365 -44.07 -25.88 -15.08
C VAL A 365 -42.59 -26.14 -15.37
N TYR A 366 -41.97 -25.35 -16.24
CA TYR A 366 -40.53 -25.44 -16.49
C TYR A 366 -39.67 -25.07 -15.28
N MET A 367 -40.06 -24.03 -14.52
CA MET A 367 -39.25 -23.49 -13.44
C MET A 367 -39.39 -24.27 -12.13
N PHE A 368 -40.61 -24.69 -11.79
CA PHE A 368 -40.94 -25.18 -10.45
C PHE A 368 -41.34 -26.66 -10.41
N THR A 369 -41.27 -27.39 -11.53
CA THR A 369 -41.62 -28.81 -11.56
C THR A 369 -40.58 -29.65 -12.32
N THR A 370 -40.57 -30.96 -12.06
CA THR A 370 -39.72 -31.94 -12.74
C THR A 370 -40.37 -32.53 -14.00
N ARG A 371 -41.60 -32.13 -14.33
CA ARG A 371 -42.36 -32.62 -15.49
C ARG A 371 -41.62 -32.51 -16.83
N PRO A 372 -40.87 -31.42 -17.11
CA PRO A 372 -40.13 -31.31 -18.36
C PRO A 372 -38.92 -32.24 -18.49
N ARG A 373 -38.57 -32.99 -17.43
CA ARG A 373 -37.45 -33.95 -17.39
C ARG A 373 -36.11 -33.35 -17.85
N ILE A 374 -35.89 -32.06 -17.59
CA ILE A 374 -34.63 -31.36 -17.91
C ILE A 374 -33.58 -31.61 -16.83
N GLY A 375 -32.43 -32.16 -17.23
CA GLY A 375 -31.31 -32.39 -16.33
C GLY A 375 -30.99 -33.87 -16.17
N TRP A 376 -30.12 -34.18 -15.22
CA TRP A 376 -29.63 -35.54 -15.04
C TRP A 376 -30.60 -36.43 -14.28
N ILE A 377 -30.87 -36.09 -13.02
CA ILE A 377 -31.65 -36.92 -12.10
C ILE A 377 -33.13 -36.52 -12.23
N GLY A 378 -33.88 -37.26 -13.05
CA GLY A 378 -35.34 -37.16 -13.11
C GLY A 378 -35.90 -35.77 -13.44
N GLY A 379 -35.14 -34.90 -14.11
CA GLY A 379 -35.56 -33.54 -14.42
C GLY A 379 -35.32 -32.49 -13.33
N PHE A 380 -34.45 -32.75 -12.35
CA PHE A 380 -34.24 -31.89 -11.19
C PHE A 380 -33.45 -30.60 -11.44
N ALA A 381 -33.02 -30.32 -12.68
CA ALA A 381 -32.17 -29.15 -12.96
C ALA A 381 -32.84 -27.79 -12.63
N PRO A 382 -34.13 -27.53 -12.96
CA PRO A 382 -34.76 -26.26 -12.64
C PRO A 382 -34.85 -26.00 -11.12
N LEU A 383 -35.27 -27.02 -10.37
CA LEU A 383 -35.37 -26.94 -8.90
C LEU A 383 -34.01 -26.74 -8.23
N SER A 384 -33.03 -27.58 -8.58
CA SER A 384 -31.66 -27.42 -8.07
C SER A 384 -31.05 -26.06 -8.42
N GLY A 385 -31.37 -25.51 -9.60
CA GLY A 385 -30.93 -24.18 -10.03
C GLY A 385 -31.44 -23.05 -9.12
N ILE A 386 -32.70 -23.12 -8.69
CA ILE A 386 -33.28 -22.16 -7.74
C ILE A 386 -32.56 -22.23 -6.39
N PHE A 387 -32.36 -23.43 -5.84
CA PHE A 387 -31.63 -23.61 -4.58
C PHE A 387 -30.18 -23.11 -4.68
N LEU A 388 -29.49 -23.39 -5.79
CA LEU A 388 -28.14 -22.89 -6.06
C LEU A 388 -28.11 -21.36 -6.09
N CYS A 389 -29.08 -20.71 -6.74
CA CYS A 389 -29.17 -19.26 -6.78
C CYS A 389 -29.37 -18.65 -5.40
N ILE A 390 -30.25 -19.24 -4.57
CA ILE A 390 -30.50 -18.78 -3.20
C ILE A 390 -29.23 -18.89 -2.35
N ILE A 391 -28.57 -20.05 -2.38
CA ILE A 391 -27.34 -20.28 -1.63
C ILE A 391 -26.25 -19.29 -2.08
N LEU A 392 -26.06 -19.14 -3.38
CA LEU A 392 -25.04 -18.25 -3.95
C LEU A 392 -25.32 -16.79 -3.61
N LEU A 393 -26.60 -16.36 -3.61
CA LEU A 393 -27.01 -15.02 -3.23
C LEU A 393 -26.66 -14.74 -1.76
N VAL A 394 -27.05 -15.64 -0.85
CA VAL A 394 -26.74 -15.54 0.58
C VAL A 394 -25.22 -15.46 0.80
N MET A 395 -24.45 -16.37 0.19
CA MET A 395 -22.99 -16.36 0.29
C MET A 395 -22.40 -15.05 -0.23
N THR A 396 -22.89 -14.53 -1.37
CA THR A 396 -22.36 -13.32 -2.01
C THR A 396 -22.62 -12.09 -1.15
N ILE A 397 -23.86 -11.90 -0.67
CA ILE A 397 -24.24 -10.75 0.17
C ILE A 397 -23.43 -10.79 1.48
N CYS A 398 -23.43 -11.93 2.18
CA CYS A 398 -22.73 -12.09 3.46
C CYS A 398 -21.20 -12.00 3.34
N SER A 399 -20.65 -12.15 2.13
CA SER A 399 -19.21 -11.99 1.84
C SER A 399 -18.81 -10.56 1.45
N MET A 400 -19.75 -9.62 1.36
CA MET A 400 -19.44 -8.23 1.00
C MET A 400 -18.60 -7.51 2.07
N HIS A 401 -17.81 -6.54 1.61
CA HIS A 401 -16.84 -5.83 2.43
C HIS A 401 -17.47 -5.14 3.65
N TRP A 402 -18.66 -4.56 3.49
CA TRP A 402 -19.38 -3.88 4.57
C TRP A 402 -19.82 -4.85 5.69
N ILE A 403 -20.19 -6.09 5.38
CA ILE A 403 -20.57 -7.09 6.41
C ILE A 403 -19.32 -7.59 7.13
N ARG A 404 -18.28 -7.93 6.37
CA ARG A 404 -17.05 -8.50 6.92
C ARG A 404 -16.25 -7.51 7.78
N ARG A 405 -16.29 -6.21 7.45
CA ARG A 405 -15.60 -5.16 8.23
C ARG A 405 -16.49 -4.48 9.28
N GLY A 406 -17.80 -4.69 9.26
CA GLY A 406 -18.75 -4.11 10.22
C GLY A 406 -18.85 -4.82 11.57
N GLY A 407 -17.86 -5.63 11.97
CA GLY A 407 -17.87 -6.36 13.25
C GLY A 407 -18.54 -7.74 13.22
N HIS A 408 -19.23 -8.11 12.14
CA HIS A 408 -19.98 -9.37 12.03
C HIS A 408 -19.21 -10.47 11.25
N PHE A 409 -17.93 -10.70 11.58
CA PHE A 409 -17.12 -11.70 10.87
C PHE A 409 -17.69 -13.14 10.96
N GLN A 410 -18.37 -13.48 12.06
CA GLN A 410 -19.01 -14.79 12.24
C GLN A 410 -20.10 -15.05 11.19
N VAL A 411 -20.87 -14.02 10.79
CA VAL A 411 -21.92 -14.15 9.76
C VAL A 411 -21.28 -14.56 8.44
N PHE A 412 -20.20 -13.88 8.04
CA PHE A 412 -19.41 -14.27 6.88
C PHE A 412 -18.94 -15.73 6.99
N TYR A 413 -18.34 -16.10 8.12
CA TYR A 413 -17.78 -17.45 8.31
C TYR A 413 -18.83 -18.56 8.15
N TRP A 414 -19.97 -18.46 8.85
CA TRP A 414 -21.01 -19.47 8.83
C TRP A 414 -21.75 -19.56 7.50
N THR A 415 -22.09 -18.41 6.91
CA THR A 415 -22.78 -18.38 5.62
C THR A 415 -21.87 -18.84 4.48
N HIS A 416 -20.58 -18.54 4.53
CA HIS A 416 -19.65 -18.99 3.50
C HIS A 416 -19.43 -20.51 3.54
N LEU A 417 -19.68 -21.19 4.67
CA LEU A 417 -19.66 -22.67 4.78
C LEU A 417 -20.69 -23.35 3.87
N LEU A 418 -21.71 -22.61 3.41
CA LEU A 418 -22.68 -23.08 2.42
C LEU A 418 -22.05 -23.46 1.06
N TYR A 419 -20.75 -23.20 0.85
CA TYR A 419 -20.02 -23.75 -0.30
C TYR A 419 -20.13 -25.28 -0.38
N MET A 420 -20.20 -25.98 0.76
CA MET A 420 -20.32 -27.44 0.81
C MET A 420 -21.63 -27.93 0.16
N PRO A 421 -22.83 -27.54 0.65
CA PRO A 421 -24.08 -27.90 -0.01
C PRO A 421 -24.20 -27.31 -1.43
N PHE A 422 -23.61 -26.14 -1.70
CA PHE A 422 -23.56 -25.56 -3.05
C PHE A 422 -22.88 -26.49 -4.06
N PHE A 423 -21.68 -27.01 -3.76
CA PHE A 423 -20.97 -27.90 -4.68
C PHE A 423 -21.67 -29.25 -4.86
N VAL A 424 -22.25 -29.80 -3.79
CA VAL A 424 -23.05 -31.03 -3.87
C VAL A 424 -24.26 -30.82 -4.80
N LEU A 425 -25.01 -29.74 -4.61
CA LEU A 425 -26.13 -29.40 -5.48
C LEU A 425 -25.69 -29.13 -6.92
N LEU A 426 -24.52 -28.52 -7.13
CA LEU A 426 -24.00 -28.20 -8.46
C LEU A 426 -23.63 -29.47 -9.24
N ILE A 427 -23.11 -30.51 -8.57
CA ILE A 427 -22.87 -31.84 -9.17
C ILE A 427 -24.18 -32.45 -9.66
N PHE A 428 -25.26 -32.33 -8.90
CA PHE A 428 -26.57 -32.85 -9.28
C PHE A 428 -27.27 -31.99 -10.35
N HIS A 429 -27.02 -30.69 -10.34
CA HIS A 429 -27.60 -29.74 -11.29
C HIS A 429 -27.04 -29.93 -12.71
N ALA A 430 -25.72 -30.13 -12.83
CA ALA A 430 -25.02 -30.18 -14.11
C ALA A 430 -24.37 -31.55 -14.36
N THR A 431 -24.86 -32.26 -15.40
CA THR A 431 -24.45 -33.64 -15.77
C THR A 431 -22.94 -33.86 -15.87
N ASN A 432 -22.20 -32.86 -16.34
CA ASN A 432 -20.75 -32.98 -16.57
C ASN A 432 -19.90 -32.24 -15.53
N PHE A 433 -20.51 -31.56 -14.54
CA PHE A 433 -19.76 -30.73 -13.60
C PHE A 433 -18.82 -31.56 -12.70
N TRP A 434 -19.18 -32.81 -12.40
CA TRP A 434 -18.34 -33.72 -11.63
C TRP A 434 -16.93 -33.90 -12.24
N LYS A 435 -16.81 -33.86 -13.58
CA LYS A 435 -15.53 -33.97 -14.29
C LYS A 435 -14.61 -32.77 -14.04
N TRP A 436 -15.19 -31.59 -13.85
CA TRP A 436 -14.45 -30.36 -13.55
C TRP A 436 -13.98 -30.35 -12.11
N VAL A 437 -14.86 -30.74 -11.18
CA VAL A 437 -14.64 -30.54 -9.75
C VAL A 437 -13.86 -31.67 -9.06
N ILE A 438 -13.81 -32.88 -9.62
CA ILE A 438 -13.18 -34.04 -8.98
C ILE A 438 -11.69 -33.82 -8.65
N GLY A 439 -10.91 -33.22 -9.55
CA GLY A 439 -9.50 -32.89 -9.32
C GLY A 439 -9.33 -31.87 -8.19
N PRO A 440 -9.88 -30.66 -8.31
CA PRO A 440 -9.80 -29.66 -7.25
C PRO A 440 -10.35 -30.12 -5.89
N LEU A 441 -11.44 -30.88 -5.89
CA LEU A 441 -12.09 -31.34 -4.66
C LEU A 441 -11.28 -32.43 -3.95
N THR A 442 -10.66 -33.35 -4.70
CA THR A 442 -9.76 -34.37 -4.12
C THR A 442 -8.53 -33.71 -3.50
N ILE A 443 -7.92 -32.72 -4.15
CA ILE A 443 -6.80 -31.96 -3.58
C ILE A 443 -7.24 -31.19 -2.32
N LEU A 444 -8.39 -30.52 -2.35
CA LEU A 444 -8.93 -29.83 -1.18
C LEU A 444 -9.11 -30.79 0.00
N PHE A 445 -9.66 -31.99 -0.26
CA PHE A 445 -9.85 -33.01 0.76
C PHE A 445 -8.52 -33.46 1.37
N LEU A 446 -7.50 -33.72 0.53
CA LEU A 446 -6.16 -34.09 1.00
C LEU A 446 -5.52 -32.98 1.84
N GLU A 447 -5.66 -31.71 1.47
CA GLU A 447 -5.16 -30.59 2.28
C GLU A 447 -5.84 -30.50 3.65
N LYS A 448 -7.16 -30.71 3.69
CA LYS A 448 -7.93 -30.71 4.94
C LYS A 448 -7.55 -31.89 5.81
N LEU A 449 -7.39 -33.08 5.25
CA LEU A 449 -6.96 -34.27 5.96
C LEU A 449 -5.56 -34.08 6.54
N TYR A 450 -4.60 -33.64 5.72
CA TYR A 450 -3.24 -33.35 6.19
C TYR A 450 -3.25 -32.30 7.32
N SER A 451 -4.04 -31.23 7.17
CA SER A 451 -4.15 -30.18 8.19
C SER A 451 -4.73 -30.70 9.49
N LEU A 452 -5.71 -31.61 9.41
CA LEU A 452 -6.30 -32.28 10.58
C LEU A 452 -5.28 -33.20 11.26
N CYS A 453 -4.60 -34.05 10.50
CA CYS A 453 -3.54 -34.91 11.02
C CYS A 453 -2.47 -34.06 11.71
N THR A 454 -1.95 -33.03 11.05
CA THR A 454 -0.90 -32.17 11.64
C THR A 454 -1.35 -31.52 12.94
N ARG A 455 -2.63 -31.12 13.06
CA ARG A 455 -3.18 -30.58 14.31
C ARG A 455 -3.34 -31.64 15.40
N TYR A 456 -3.71 -32.86 15.03
CA TYR A 456 -3.83 -33.98 15.95
C TYR A 456 -2.45 -34.43 16.48
N TRP A 457 -1.45 -34.49 15.60
CA TRP A 457 -0.08 -34.90 15.94
C TRP A 457 0.75 -33.79 16.59
N ALA A 458 0.44 -32.51 16.30
CA ALA A 458 1.10 -31.39 16.94
C ALA A 458 0.43 -31.11 18.29
N ASN A 459 1.03 -31.58 19.38
CA ASN A 459 0.74 -31.16 20.75
C ASN A 459 1.12 -29.68 20.97
N ARG A 460 0.54 -28.76 20.21
CA ARG A 460 0.72 -27.32 20.44
C ARG A 460 -0.27 -26.90 21.52
N GLY A 461 0.24 -26.72 22.74
CA GLY A 461 -0.51 -26.15 23.85
C GLY A 461 -1.12 -24.79 23.53
N ARG A 462 -2.01 -24.30 24.41
CA ARG A 462 -2.63 -22.97 24.26
C ARG A 462 -1.53 -21.89 24.30
N THR A 463 -1.43 -21.08 23.26
CA THR A 463 -0.49 -19.95 23.23
C THR A 463 -1.16 -18.71 23.80
N TYR A 464 -0.53 -18.05 24.76
CA TYR A 464 -1.02 -16.82 25.38
C TYR A 464 -0.25 -15.60 24.87
N LEU A 465 -0.97 -14.49 24.76
CA LEU A 465 -0.41 -13.19 24.38
C LEU A 465 0.17 -12.53 25.64
N LEU A 466 1.48 -12.36 25.72
CA LEU A 466 2.14 -11.72 26.88
C LEU A 466 2.08 -10.20 26.83
N SER A 467 2.30 -9.62 25.65
CA SER A 467 2.19 -8.19 25.45
C SER A 467 1.82 -7.87 24.00
N ALA A 468 1.00 -6.84 23.82
CA ALA A 468 0.72 -6.21 22.53
C ALA A 468 1.02 -4.73 22.68
N THR A 469 1.82 -4.19 21.78
CA THR A 469 2.15 -2.77 21.73
C THR A 469 1.59 -2.21 20.43
N ILE A 470 0.82 -1.13 20.54
CA ILE A 470 0.27 -0.42 19.38
C ILE A 470 1.34 0.56 18.92
N GLU A 471 1.88 0.38 17.71
CA GLU A 471 2.79 1.35 17.11
C GLU A 471 1.99 2.52 16.52
N GLN A 472 2.63 3.70 16.48
CA GLN A 472 2.00 4.97 16.11
C GLN A 472 1.54 5.02 14.63
N SER A 473 1.95 4.06 13.80
CA SER A 473 1.62 3.96 12.38
C SER A 473 0.42 3.04 12.05
N ASN A 474 -0.41 2.65 13.03
CA ASN A 474 -1.46 1.62 12.87
C ASN A 474 -0.91 0.24 12.41
N VAL A 475 0.39 0.00 12.56
CA VAL A 475 0.98 -1.32 12.40
C VAL A 475 0.92 -1.99 13.78
N GLU A 476 0.08 -3.02 13.91
CA GLU A 476 0.08 -3.85 15.12
C GLU A 476 1.47 -4.48 15.27
N GLY A 477 2.19 -4.09 16.33
CA GLY A 477 3.58 -4.45 16.57
C GLY A 477 3.80 -5.94 16.80
N LEU A 478 5.05 -6.36 16.56
CA LEU A 478 5.54 -7.74 16.61
C LEU A 478 5.11 -8.48 17.89
N PHE A 479 4.27 -9.52 17.75
CA PHE A 479 3.85 -10.37 18.87
C PHE A 479 4.97 -11.32 19.31
N LYS A 480 5.58 -11.10 20.48
CA LYS A 480 6.41 -12.13 21.13
C LYS A 480 5.51 -13.24 21.65
N LYS A 481 5.51 -14.38 20.94
CA LYS A 481 4.86 -15.62 21.38
C LYS A 481 5.75 -16.37 22.38
N TYR A 482 5.17 -16.78 23.49
CA TYR A 482 5.71 -17.87 24.32
C TYR A 482 4.79 -19.08 24.17
N VAL A 483 5.37 -20.25 23.93
CA VAL A 483 4.70 -21.54 24.10
C VAL A 483 4.99 -21.94 25.54
N SER A 484 3.97 -22.00 26.40
CA SER A 484 4.15 -22.60 27.73
C SER A 484 3.97 -24.11 27.60
N ASP A 485 5.07 -24.85 27.62
CA ASP A 485 5.06 -26.27 27.94
C ASP A 485 4.88 -26.42 29.46
N LEU A 486 3.73 -26.00 29.98
CA LEU A 486 3.38 -26.15 31.39
C LEU A 486 2.01 -26.82 31.52
N PHE A 487 2.12 -28.13 31.74
CA PHE A 487 1.15 -29.15 32.15
C PHE A 487 0.21 -29.73 31.09
#